data_AF-A0A7Y0XYZ1-F1
#
_entry.id   AF-A0A7Y0XYZ1-F1
#
_cell.length_a   1.000
_cell.length_b   1.000
_cell.length_c   1.000
_cell.angle_alpha   90.00
_cell.angle_beta   90.00
_cell.angle_gamma   90.00
#
_symmetry.space_group_name_H-M   'P 1'
#
loop_
_entity.id
_entity.type
_entity.pdbx_description
1 polymer ?
#
loop_
_entity_poly.entity_id
_entity_poly.type
_entity_poly.pdbx_seq_one_letter_code
_entity_poly.pdbx_strand_id
1 'polypeptide(L)'
;MLRLDELRAEIKGEFFLQEELTKHDVKKVDAQADIIIKPAGKKDLVKLLRMLEKSGFPHLVINSKGRVVFPDRRFHGAVVVTDLKL
;
A
#
# COMPACT_ATOMS: atom_id res chain seq x y z
N MET A 1 6.24 7.81 -15.27
CA MET A 1 6.66 6.46 -14.82
C MET A 1 6.95 6.55 -13.34
N LEU A 2 6.15 5.91 -12.48
CA LEU A 2 6.44 5.87 -11.04
C LEU A 2 7.63 4.93 -10.82
N ARG A 3 8.76 5.43 -10.30
CA ARG A 3 9.88 4.58 -9.92
C ARG A 3 9.77 4.24 -8.44
N LEU A 4 9.85 2.95 -8.14
CA LEU A 4 9.81 2.41 -6.79
C LEU A 4 10.97 2.96 -5.93
N ASP A 5 12.12 3.22 -6.54
CA ASP A 5 13.27 3.87 -5.91
C ASP A 5 12.98 5.29 -5.43
N GLU A 6 12.24 6.08 -6.21
CA GLU A 6 11.87 7.44 -5.81
C GLU A 6 10.90 7.43 -4.63
N LEU A 7 9.93 6.50 -4.63
CA LEU A 7 9.04 6.32 -3.50
C LEU A 7 9.80 5.95 -2.23
N ARG A 8 10.74 4.99 -2.31
CA ARG A 8 11.54 4.57 -1.15
C ARG A 8 12.48 5.66 -0.65
N ALA A 9 12.97 6.53 -1.54
CA ALA A 9 13.81 7.66 -1.16
C ALA A 9 13.01 8.81 -0.54
N GLU A 10 11.78 9.05 -1.02
CA GLU A 10 10.97 10.21 -0.63
C GLU A 10 10.00 9.97 0.54
N ILE A 11 9.57 8.72 0.75
CA ILE A 11 8.57 8.34 1.73
C ILE A 11 9.24 7.51 2.83
N LYS A 12 9.12 7.96 4.08
CA LYS A 12 9.58 7.16 5.21
C LYS A 12 8.53 6.11 5.53
N GLY A 13 8.91 4.85 5.47
CA GLY A 13 8.02 3.72 5.71
C GLY A 13 8.63 2.39 5.34
N GLU A 14 7.85 1.34 5.51
CA GLU A 14 8.21 -0.02 5.09
C GLU A 14 7.60 -0.33 3.73
N PHE A 15 8.37 -0.99 2.88
CA PHE A 15 7.98 -1.37 1.52
C PHE A 15 8.22 -2.86 1.35
N PHE A 16 7.17 -3.57 0.96
CA PHE A 16 7.21 -5.01 0.71
C PHE A 16 6.75 -5.25 -0.73
N LEU A 17 7.44 -6.14 -1.44
CA LEU A 17 7.18 -6.42 -2.85
C LEU A 17 6.67 -7.84 -2.98
N GLN A 18 5.60 -8.03 -3.75
CA GLN A 18 5.00 -9.34 -4.03
C GLN A 18 4.71 -10.16 -2.75
N GLU A 19 4.26 -9.48 -1.69
CA GLU A 19 3.97 -10.09 -0.39
C GLU A 19 2.47 -10.22 -0.14
N GLU A 20 2.12 -11.09 0.80
CA GLU A 20 0.74 -11.36 1.20
C GLU A 20 0.27 -10.34 2.24
N LEU A 21 -0.92 -9.78 2.03
CA LEU A 21 -1.51 -8.78 2.94
C LEU A 21 -1.78 -9.34 4.35
N THR A 22 -2.01 -10.65 4.47
CA THR A 22 -2.19 -11.35 5.74
C THR A 22 -0.98 -11.23 6.68
N LYS A 23 0.23 -11.18 6.13
CA LYS A 23 1.49 -11.00 6.90
C LYS A 23 1.70 -9.58 7.40
N HIS A 24 0.91 -8.62 6.90
CA HIS A 24 1.11 -7.18 7.12
C HIS A 24 -0.06 -6.55 7.87
N ASP A 25 -0.60 -7.23 8.88
CA ASP A 25 -1.70 -6.79 9.77
C ASP A 25 -3.10 -6.77 9.14
N VAL A 26 -3.25 -7.22 7.88
CA VAL A 26 -4.54 -7.31 7.20
C VAL A 26 -5.07 -8.75 7.25
N LYS A 27 -5.38 -9.23 8.45
CA LYS A 27 -5.74 -10.64 8.73
C LYS A 27 -6.96 -11.18 7.97
N LYS A 28 -7.79 -10.31 7.39
CA LYS A 28 -9.03 -10.67 6.71
C LYS A 28 -8.95 -10.59 5.19
N VAL A 29 -7.76 -10.31 4.65
CA VAL A 29 -7.54 -10.16 3.21
C VAL A 29 -6.52 -11.20 2.77
N ASP A 30 -7.00 -12.30 2.23
CA ASP A 30 -6.19 -13.38 1.67
C ASP A 30 -5.81 -13.05 0.22
N ALA A 31 -4.91 -12.08 0.06
CA ALA A 31 -4.42 -11.67 -1.26
C ALA A 31 -2.97 -11.21 -1.25
N GLN A 32 -2.29 -11.47 -2.37
CA GLN A 32 -0.95 -10.98 -2.66
C GLN A 32 -1.03 -9.61 -3.35
N ALA A 33 -0.20 -8.67 -2.94
CA ALA A 33 -0.08 -7.37 -3.60
C ALA A 33 1.30 -7.24 -4.26
N ASP A 34 1.34 -6.64 -5.45
CA ASP A 34 2.63 -6.39 -6.12
C ASP A 34 3.53 -5.46 -5.27
N ILE A 35 2.94 -4.47 -4.59
CA ILE A 35 3.63 -3.60 -3.62
C ILE A 35 2.74 -3.37 -2.41
N ILE A 36 3.29 -3.51 -1.20
CA ILE A 36 2.68 -3.10 0.05
C ILE A 36 3.52 -1.98 0.65
N ILE A 37 2.86 -0.90 1.06
CA ILE A 37 3.51 0.29 1.60
C ILE A 37 2.91 0.62 2.96
N LYS A 38 3.74 0.66 4.01
CA LYS A 38 3.37 1.11 5.36
C LYS A 38 4.03 2.45 5.63
N PRO A 39 3.33 3.58 5.43
CA PRO A 39 3.90 4.90 5.71
C PRO A 39 4.12 5.07 7.22
N ALA A 40 5.24 5.68 7.60
CA ALA A 40 5.59 5.91 9.01
C ALA A 40 4.69 6.95 9.71
N GLY A 41 4.01 7.81 8.94
CA GLY A 41 3.17 8.86 9.49
C GLY A 41 2.21 9.50 8.50
N LYS A 42 1.38 10.42 8.99
CA LYS A 42 0.33 11.09 8.20
C LYS A 42 0.90 11.92 7.04
N LYS A 43 2.04 12.59 7.25
CA LYS A 43 2.71 13.38 6.20
C LYS A 43 3.16 12.48 5.05
N ASP A 44 3.79 11.36 5.38
CA ASP A 44 4.25 10.34 4.42
C ASP A 44 3.07 9.72 3.67
N LEU A 45 1.98 9.39 4.36
CA LEU A 45 0.75 8.88 3.73
C LEU A 45 0.18 9.87 2.70
N VAL A 46 0.01 11.14 3.06
CA VAL A 46 -0.53 12.16 2.15
C VAL A 46 0.39 12.36 0.95
N LYS A 47 1.71 12.36 1.17
CA LYS A 47 2.70 12.51 0.11
C LYS A 47 2.67 11.30 -0.84
N LEU A 48 2.64 10.09 -0.29
CA LEU A 48 2.54 8.84 -1.03
C LEU A 48 1.28 8.80 -1.90
N LEU A 49 0.11 9.11 -1.34
CA LEU A 49 -1.15 9.12 -2.08
C LEU A 49 -1.11 10.10 -3.25
N ARG A 50 -0.58 11.31 -3.03
CA ARG A 50 -0.41 12.30 -4.11
C ARG A 50 0.55 11.81 -5.20
N MET A 51 1.63 11.11 -4.85
CA MET A 51 2.57 10.56 -5.84
C MET A 51 1.91 9.45 -6.66
N LEU A 52 1.20 8.53 -5.99
CA LEU A 52 0.47 7.45 -6.63
C LEU A 52 -0.60 7.99 -7.58
N GLU A 53 -1.40 8.95 -7.13
CA GLU A 53 -2.44 9.61 -7.93
C GLU A 53 -1.85 10.34 -9.14
N LYS A 54 -0.79 11.15 -8.95
CA LYS A 54 -0.10 11.84 -10.07
C LYS A 54 0.48 10.89 -11.10
N SER A 55 0.91 9.72 -10.67
CA SER A 55 1.49 8.72 -11.56
C SER A 55 0.46 7.85 -12.27
N GLY A 56 -0.82 7.93 -11.87
CA GLY A 56 -1.88 7.05 -12.35
C GLY A 56 -1.69 5.58 -11.93
N PHE A 57 -0.88 5.32 -10.89
CA PHE A 57 -0.61 3.96 -10.46
C PHE A 57 -1.80 3.41 -9.67
N PRO A 58 -2.35 2.24 -10.04
CA PRO A 58 -3.42 1.59 -9.29
C PRO A 58 -3.00 1.41 -7.84
N HIS A 59 -3.76 1.99 -6.93
CA HIS A 59 -3.46 1.89 -5.51
C HIS A 59 -4.73 1.75 -4.68
N LEU A 60 -4.58 1.13 -3.51
CA LEU A 60 -5.66 0.88 -2.58
C LEU A 60 -5.18 1.17 -1.16
N VAL A 61 -6.01 1.83 -0.36
CA VAL A 61 -5.71 2.08 1.05
C VAL A 61 -6.53 1.11 1.90
N ILE A 62 -5.84 0.35 2.75
CA ILE A 62 -6.46 -0.62 3.66
C ILE A 62 -5.96 -0.35 5.08
N ASN A 63 -6.85 -0.44 6.06
CA ASN A 63 -6.47 -0.49 7.47
C ASN A 63 -6.42 -1.95 7.96
N SER A 64 -5.80 -2.19 9.12
CA SER A 64 -5.71 -3.56 9.68
C SER A 64 -7.07 -4.25 9.89
N LYS A 65 -8.15 -3.46 10.05
CA LYS A 65 -9.53 -3.94 10.21
C LYS A 65 -10.31 -4.06 8.90
N GLY A 66 -9.70 -3.67 7.78
CA GLY A 66 -10.34 -3.60 6.48
C GLY A 66 -10.74 -4.99 6.00
N ARG A 67 -11.89 -5.07 5.32
CA ARG A 67 -12.35 -6.29 4.67
C ARG A 67 -12.43 -6.00 3.19
N VAL A 68 -11.47 -6.53 2.44
CA VAL A 68 -11.42 -6.47 0.99
C VAL A 68 -11.30 -7.90 0.48
N VAL A 69 -12.12 -8.26 -0.49
CA VAL A 69 -12.04 -9.56 -1.14
C VAL A 69 -11.54 -9.31 -2.56
N PHE A 70 -10.38 -9.87 -2.87
CA PHE A 70 -9.86 -9.90 -4.23
C PHE A 70 -10.26 -11.24 -4.85
N PRO A 71 -11.09 -11.27 -5.91
CA PRO A 71 -11.57 -12.51 -6.51
C PRO A 71 -10.43 -13.44 -6.93
N ASP A 72 -9.36 -12.86 -7.50
CA ASP A 72 -8.19 -13.58 -7.98
C ASP A 72 -7.08 -13.74 -6.93
N ARG A 73 -7.37 -13.39 -5.66
CA ARG A 73 -6.40 -13.35 -4.54
C ARG A 73 -5.12 -12.56 -4.85
N ARG A 74 -5.18 -11.64 -5.81
CA ARG A 74 -4.04 -10.80 -6.20
C ARG A 74 -4.50 -9.39 -6.52
N PHE A 75 -3.68 -8.42 -6.14
CA PHE A 75 -3.86 -7.02 -6.50
C PHE A 75 -2.63 -6.52 -7.28
N HIS A 76 -2.90 -6.14 -8.53
CA HIS A 76 -1.90 -5.55 -9.42
C HIS A 76 -1.83 -4.04 -9.19
N GLY A 77 -1.04 -3.64 -8.19
CA GLY A 77 -0.92 -2.25 -7.77
C GLY A 77 -0.26 -2.09 -6.39
N ALA A 78 -0.37 -0.89 -5.83
CA ALA A 78 0.18 -0.55 -4.52
C ALA A 78 -0.91 -0.61 -3.45
N VAL A 79 -0.73 -1.45 -2.43
CA VAL A 79 -1.58 -1.46 -1.25
C VAL A 79 -0.92 -0.67 -0.14
N VAL A 80 -1.55 0.44 0.26
CA VAL A 80 -1.11 1.26 1.37
C VAL A 80 -1.80 0.76 2.63
N VAL A 81 -1.03 0.17 3.55
CA VAL A 81 -1.54 -0.34 4.83
C VAL A 81 -1.31 0.70 5.91
N THR A 82 -2.39 1.25 6.47
CA THR A 82 -2.30 2.25 7.52
C THR A 82 -3.53 2.28 8.42
N ASP A 83 -3.32 2.40 9.72
CA ASP A 83 -4.37 2.67 10.71
C ASP A 83 -4.45 4.17 11.08
N LEU A 84 -3.69 5.00 10.38
CA LEU A 84 -3.72 6.44 10.57
C LEU A 84 -5.07 6.99 10.11
N LYS A 85 -5.76 7.70 11.01
CA LYS A 85 -6.96 8.46 10.65
C LYS A 85 -6.54 9.66 9.80
N LEU A 86 -7.01 9.69 8.55
CA LEU A 86 -6.89 10.86 7.66
C LEU A 86 -7.62 12.06 8.26
#